data_AF-A0A0R0HNL0-F1
#
_entry.id   AF-A0A0R0HNL0-F1
#
_cell.length_a   1.000
_cell.length_b   1.000
_cell.length_c   1.000
_cell.angle_alpha   90.00
_cell.angle_beta   90.00
_cell.angle_gamma   90.00
#
_symmetry.space_group_name_H-M   'P 1'
#
loop_
_entity.id
_entity.type
_entity.pdbx_description
1 polymer ?
#
loop_
_entity_poly.entity_id
_entity_poly.type
_entity_poly.pdbx_seq_one_letter_code
_entity_poly.pdbx_strand_id
1 'polypeptide(L)'
;MATLIAPSNHPPVEDTESLRKAVKAMYRWILEHVHVEREALLANIALKSADKNYQVIVEISCVLSPEELFVVRRAYHNKYKRSLEEDVAANTSGHLRQATQSILVGLVSSFRYGGSEINAKLAQSEDDALHEAIKNKNKRARQLVATFNRYRDDHGIAITKKLFDEGSDEFHKAANLAVSCINDHKKYCQKVLCNAMEHVGTDEDALTRVIVTRAEKDLKEIKEMYYKRNIVHLEHVAAKETS
;
A
#
# COMPACT_ATOMS: atom_id res chain seq x y z
N MET A 1 -18.52 18.31 73.81
CA MET A 1 -17.75 17.49 72.85
C MET A 1 -17.69 18.26 71.54
N ALA A 2 -16.57 18.92 71.24
CA ALA A 2 -16.36 19.55 69.94
C ALA A 2 -15.75 18.49 69.02
N THR A 3 -16.54 17.97 68.08
CA THR A 3 -16.05 17.05 67.06
C THR A 3 -15.35 17.87 65.97
N LEU A 4 -14.02 17.85 65.99
CA LEU A 4 -13.16 18.45 64.98
C LEU A 4 -13.24 17.59 63.71
N ILE A 5 -14.15 17.93 62.79
CA ILE A 5 -14.19 17.29 61.46
C ILE A 5 -13.08 17.93 60.63
N ALA A 6 -11.97 17.21 60.45
CA ALA A 6 -10.92 17.62 59.53
C ALA A 6 -11.49 17.66 58.09
N PRO A 7 -11.27 18.75 57.33
CA PRO A 7 -11.75 18.84 55.96
C PRO A 7 -11.08 17.77 55.10
N SER A 8 -11.88 16.95 54.43
CA SER A 8 -11.41 15.95 53.49
C SER A 8 -10.75 16.64 52.30
N ASN A 9 -9.40 16.71 52.31
CA ASN A 9 -8.60 17.06 51.15
C ASN A 9 -8.61 15.92 50.13
N HIS A 10 -9.78 15.63 49.54
CA HIS A 10 -9.83 14.90 48.29
C HIS A 10 -9.74 15.94 47.16
N PRO A 11 -8.66 15.94 46.34
CA PRO A 11 -8.65 16.77 45.15
C PRO A 11 -9.83 16.36 44.25
N PRO A 12 -10.50 17.31 43.59
CA PRO A 12 -11.70 17.02 42.82
C PRO A 12 -11.35 16.02 41.72
N VAL A 13 -11.99 14.85 41.76
CA VAL A 13 -11.80 13.75 40.79
C VAL A 13 -11.91 14.25 39.34
N GLU A 14 -12.70 15.31 39.10
CA GLU A 14 -12.83 15.98 37.81
C GLU A 14 -11.53 16.54 37.23
N ASP A 15 -10.62 17.07 38.07
CA ASP A 15 -9.35 17.62 37.59
C ASP A 15 -8.41 16.51 37.10
N THR A 16 -8.36 15.39 37.82
CA THR A 16 -7.54 14.23 37.41
C THR A 16 -7.99 13.59 36.11
N GLU A 17 -9.30 13.46 35.89
CA GLU A 17 -9.85 12.92 34.65
C GLU A 17 -9.66 13.90 33.48
N SER A 18 -9.80 15.20 33.73
CA SER A 18 -9.52 16.25 32.73
C SER A 18 -8.06 16.24 32.29
N LEU A 19 -7.11 16.15 33.23
CA LEU A 19 -5.69 16.00 32.95
C LEU A 19 -5.39 14.71 32.17
N ARG A 20 -6.03 13.59 32.53
CA ARG A 20 -5.86 12.31 31.82
C ARG A 20 -6.33 12.40 30.36
N LYS A 21 -7.48 13.06 30.12
CA LYS A 21 -7.99 13.32 28.76
C LYS A 21 -7.06 14.23 27.97
N ALA A 22 -6.54 15.30 28.60
CA ALA A 22 -5.59 16.21 27.98
C ALA A 22 -4.28 15.52 27.57
N VAL A 23 -3.67 14.73 28.47
CA VAL A 23 -2.45 13.95 28.17
C VAL A 23 -2.71 12.94 27.05
N LYS A 24 -3.86 12.25 27.06
CA LYS A 24 -4.23 11.32 25.99
C LYS A 24 -4.41 12.03 24.64
N ALA A 25 -4.99 13.23 24.63
CA ALA A 25 -5.14 14.05 23.43
C ALA A 25 -3.77 14.52 22.90
N MET A 26 -2.88 14.98 23.79
CA MET A 26 -1.51 15.36 23.43
C MET A 26 -0.73 14.18 22.84
N TYR A 27 -0.82 13.00 23.48
CA TYR A 27 -0.17 11.79 22.99
C TYR A 27 -0.68 11.40 21.60
N ARG A 28 -2.00 11.41 21.38
CA ARG A 28 -2.60 11.16 20.07
C ARG A 28 -2.13 12.16 19.01
N TRP A 29 -2.08 13.44 19.37
CA TRP A 29 -1.63 14.50 18.47
C TRP A 29 -0.15 14.32 18.07
N ILE A 30 0.73 14.06 19.04
CA ILE A 30 2.15 13.79 18.79
C ILE A 30 2.31 12.54 17.91
N LEU A 31 1.61 11.45 18.23
CA LEU A 31 1.68 10.23 17.44
C LEU A 31 1.24 10.49 16.00
N GLU A 32 0.09 11.11 15.79
CA GLU A 32 -0.42 11.41 14.44
C GLU A 32 0.58 12.24 13.63
N HIS A 33 1.19 13.27 14.24
CA HIS A 33 2.22 14.09 13.58
C HIS A 33 3.46 13.26 13.22
N VAL A 34 3.96 12.45 14.15
CA VAL A 34 5.12 11.56 13.93
C VAL A 34 4.81 10.51 12.85
N HIS A 35 3.59 9.98 12.82
CA HIS A 35 3.17 9.01 11.79
C HIS A 35 3.25 9.64 10.40
N VAL A 36 2.69 10.83 10.21
CA VAL A 36 2.69 11.54 8.93
C VAL A 36 4.11 11.84 8.44
N GLU A 37 4.96 12.40 9.31
CA GLU A 37 6.34 12.76 8.92
C GLU A 37 7.18 11.53 8.54
N ARG A 38 6.91 10.39 9.18
CA ARG A 38 7.52 9.11 8.88
C ARG A 38 7.05 8.56 7.54
N GLU A 39 5.75 8.60 7.22
CA GLU A 39 5.28 8.18 5.89
C GLU A 39 5.89 9.03 4.78
N ALA A 40 5.98 10.36 4.99
CA ALA A 40 6.65 11.25 4.03
C ALA A 40 8.15 10.90 3.87
N LEU A 41 8.82 10.53 4.96
CA LEU A 41 10.21 10.06 4.92
C LEU A 41 10.34 8.74 4.14
N LEU A 42 9.46 7.77 4.41
CA LEU A 42 9.44 6.47 3.72
C LEU A 42 9.23 6.63 2.22
N ALA A 43 8.32 7.51 1.80
CA ALA A 43 8.11 7.82 0.39
C ALA A 43 9.40 8.37 -0.27
N ASN A 44 10.08 9.32 0.38
CA ASN A 44 11.33 9.89 -0.15
C ASN A 44 12.46 8.83 -0.22
N ILE A 45 12.56 7.95 0.76
CA ILE A 45 13.55 6.85 0.73
C ILE A 45 13.24 5.89 -0.44
N ALA A 46 11.97 5.49 -0.59
CA ALA A 46 11.54 4.61 -1.66
C ALA A 46 11.83 5.18 -3.05
N LEU A 47 11.59 6.47 -3.27
CA LEU A 47 11.86 7.14 -4.55
C LEU A 47 13.35 7.29 -4.86
N LYS A 48 14.21 7.35 -3.83
CA LYS A 48 15.67 7.48 -3.98
C LYS A 48 16.41 6.14 -4.04
N SER A 49 15.74 5.04 -3.69
CA SER A 49 16.33 3.70 -3.76
C SER A 49 16.69 3.33 -5.21
N ALA A 50 17.81 2.61 -5.40
CA ALA A 50 18.27 2.21 -6.73
C ALA A 50 17.24 1.34 -7.47
N ASP A 51 16.61 0.42 -6.74
CA ASP A 51 15.58 -0.48 -7.27
C ASP A 51 14.18 0.16 -7.33
N LYS A 52 14.07 1.44 -6.93
CA LYS A 52 12.83 2.23 -6.92
C LYS A 52 11.67 1.44 -6.36
N ASN A 53 11.63 1.29 -5.04
CA ASN A 53 10.64 0.50 -4.32
C ASN A 53 9.22 1.08 -4.43
N TYR A 54 8.58 0.88 -5.59
CA TYR A 54 7.22 1.34 -5.85
C TYR A 54 6.20 0.68 -4.92
N GLN A 55 6.54 -0.46 -4.32
CA GLN A 55 5.66 -1.13 -3.37
C GLN A 55 5.35 -0.23 -2.18
N VAL A 56 6.35 0.49 -1.65
CA VAL A 56 6.14 1.45 -0.55
C VAL A 56 5.25 2.62 -0.99
N ILE A 57 5.40 3.11 -2.23
CA ILE A 57 4.56 4.20 -2.77
C ILE A 57 3.11 3.75 -2.91
N VAL A 58 2.87 2.55 -3.42
CA VAL A 58 1.53 1.97 -3.52
C VAL A 58 0.95 1.71 -2.12
N GLU A 59 1.75 1.22 -1.18
CA GLU A 59 1.33 1.00 0.22
C GLU A 59 0.87 2.30 0.88
N ILE A 60 1.71 3.35 0.86
CA ILE A 60 1.37 4.67 1.39
C ILE A 60 0.10 5.21 0.72
N SER A 61 0.00 5.06 -0.60
CA SER A 61 -1.15 5.58 -1.34
C SER A 61 -2.44 4.83 -1.01
N CYS A 62 -2.41 3.51 -0.96
CA CYS A 62 -3.62 2.67 -0.90
C CYS A 62 -4.04 2.27 0.53
N VAL A 63 -3.10 2.18 1.47
CA VAL A 63 -3.36 1.74 2.85
C VAL A 63 -3.78 2.89 3.75
N LEU A 64 -3.31 4.11 3.47
CA LEU A 64 -3.73 5.31 4.20
C LEU A 64 -5.14 5.74 3.78
N SER A 65 -5.86 6.38 4.70
CA SER A 65 -7.10 7.07 4.33
C SER A 65 -6.82 8.24 3.38
N PRO A 66 -7.83 8.73 2.62
CA PRO A 66 -7.68 9.92 1.78
C PRO A 66 -7.17 11.15 2.54
N GLU A 67 -7.66 11.34 3.77
CA GLU A 67 -7.27 12.42 4.67
C GLU A 67 -5.82 12.24 5.14
N GLU A 68 -5.44 11.02 5.56
CA GLU A 68 -4.06 10.70 5.95
C GLU A 68 -3.10 10.92 4.78
N LEU A 69 -3.44 10.44 3.57
CA LEU A 69 -2.63 10.63 2.37
C LEU A 69 -2.47 12.11 2.01
N PHE A 70 -3.53 12.91 2.14
CA PHE A 70 -3.46 14.35 1.95
C PHE A 70 -2.49 15.02 2.93
N VAL A 71 -2.54 14.65 4.21
CA VAL A 71 -1.65 15.19 5.24
C VAL A 71 -0.20 14.74 5.01
N VAL A 72 0.02 13.51 4.55
CA VAL A 72 1.36 13.00 4.15
C VAL A 72 1.92 13.80 2.98
N ARG A 73 1.13 14.09 1.95
CA ARG A 73 1.56 14.95 0.83
C ARG A 73 1.98 16.34 1.31
N ARG A 74 1.20 16.94 2.22
CA ARG A 74 1.55 18.23 2.82
C ARG A 74 2.85 18.15 3.62
N ALA A 75 3.06 17.10 4.41
CA ALA A 75 4.30 16.91 5.16
C ALA A 75 5.50 16.69 4.25
N TYR A 76 5.33 15.90 3.18
CA TYR A 76 6.35 15.71 2.15
C TYR A 76 6.75 17.04 1.51
N HIS A 77 5.76 17.83 1.08
CA HIS A 77 6.00 19.16 0.52
C HIS A 77 6.72 20.10 1.48
N ASN A 78 6.29 20.12 2.75
CA ASN A 78 6.92 20.96 3.77
C ASN A 78 8.38 20.58 4.02
N LYS A 79 8.68 19.28 4.06
CA LYS A 79 10.01 18.74 4.38
C LYS A 79 10.99 18.81 3.21
N TYR A 80 10.55 18.46 2.01
CA TYR A 80 11.41 18.28 0.83
C TYR A 80 11.29 19.40 -0.20
N LYS A 81 10.35 20.34 -0.02
CA LYS A 81 10.09 21.49 -0.90
C LYS A 81 9.74 21.08 -2.35
N ARG A 82 9.07 19.94 -2.50
CA ARG A 82 8.64 19.33 -3.77
C ARG A 82 7.29 18.65 -3.58
N SER A 83 6.51 18.49 -4.65
CA SER A 83 5.33 17.64 -4.60
C SER A 83 5.73 16.16 -4.61
N LEU A 84 4.99 15.35 -3.84
CA LEU A 84 5.18 13.89 -3.86
C LEU A 84 4.81 13.34 -5.25
N GLU A 85 3.76 13.87 -5.86
CA GLU A 85 3.32 13.54 -7.22
C GLU A 85 4.39 13.83 -8.27
N GLU A 86 5.02 15.00 -8.19
CA GLU A 86 6.11 15.40 -9.10
C GLU A 86 7.33 14.49 -8.93
N ASP A 87 7.72 14.19 -7.69
CA ASP A 87 8.85 13.29 -7.44
C ASP A 87 8.53 11.86 -7.89
N VAL A 88 7.31 11.36 -7.70
CA VAL A 88 6.88 10.06 -8.26
C VAL A 88 7.01 10.06 -9.77
N ALA A 89 6.46 11.08 -10.44
CA ALA A 89 6.52 11.21 -11.90
C ALA A 89 7.95 11.25 -12.44
N ALA A 90 8.84 12.01 -11.79
CA ALA A 90 10.24 12.15 -12.20
C ALA A 90 11.03 10.84 -12.02
N ASN A 91 10.76 10.11 -10.93
CA ASN A 91 11.50 8.88 -10.62
C ASN A 91 11.01 7.65 -11.38
N THR A 92 9.84 7.69 -12.03
CA THR A 92 9.31 6.55 -12.82
C THR A 92 9.64 6.60 -14.32
N SER A 93 10.59 7.44 -14.75
CA SER A 93 10.85 7.69 -16.18
C SER A 93 11.40 6.48 -16.98
N GLY A 94 10.85 6.28 -18.19
CA GLY A 94 11.23 5.26 -19.18
C GLY A 94 10.08 4.95 -20.17
N HIS A 95 10.37 4.64 -21.45
CA HIS A 95 9.33 4.44 -22.48
C HIS A 95 8.34 3.30 -22.16
N LEU A 96 8.80 2.22 -21.52
CA LEU A 96 7.92 1.14 -21.03
C LEU A 96 7.33 1.43 -19.64
N ARG A 97 7.80 2.47 -18.94
CA ARG A 97 7.40 2.84 -17.58
C ARG A 97 6.29 3.88 -17.52
N GLN A 98 5.83 4.42 -18.66
CA GLN A 98 4.77 5.42 -18.69
C GLN A 98 3.46 4.93 -18.04
N ALA A 99 3.11 3.65 -18.23
CA ALA A 99 1.92 3.06 -17.61
C ALA A 99 2.08 2.95 -16.09
N THR A 100 3.24 2.48 -15.61
CA THR A 100 3.59 2.40 -14.19
C THR A 100 3.62 3.79 -13.53
N GLN A 101 4.19 4.78 -14.22
CA GLN A 101 4.14 6.17 -13.80
C GLN A 101 2.70 6.67 -13.66
N SER A 102 1.86 6.45 -14.68
CA SER A 102 0.48 6.93 -14.68
C SER A 102 -0.33 6.34 -13.53
N ILE A 103 -0.16 5.05 -13.22
CA ILE A 103 -0.86 4.43 -12.09
C ILE A 103 -0.32 4.97 -10.76
N LEU A 104 1.00 5.07 -10.58
CA LEU A 104 1.58 5.56 -9.33
C LEU A 104 1.20 7.01 -9.05
N VAL A 105 1.35 7.90 -10.04
CA VAL A 105 0.92 9.31 -9.96
C VAL A 105 -0.57 9.39 -9.68
N GLY A 106 -1.39 8.57 -10.34
CA GLY A 106 -2.83 8.50 -10.08
C GLY A 106 -3.14 8.12 -8.64
N LEU A 107 -2.45 7.11 -8.09
CA LEU A 107 -2.65 6.64 -6.72
C LEU A 107 -2.28 7.71 -5.68
N VAL A 108 -1.11 8.37 -5.82
CA VAL A 108 -0.70 9.42 -4.87
C VAL A 108 -1.52 10.71 -5.00
N SER A 109 -1.97 11.03 -6.22
CA SER A 109 -2.77 12.24 -6.48
C SER A 109 -4.22 12.09 -6.02
N SER A 110 -4.74 10.85 -6.00
CA SER A 110 -6.15 10.58 -5.78
C SER A 110 -6.63 11.02 -4.39
N PHE A 111 -7.81 11.61 -4.34
CA PHE A 111 -8.59 11.71 -3.11
C PHE A 111 -9.74 10.72 -3.23
N ARG A 112 -9.55 9.51 -2.69
CA ARG A 112 -10.57 8.46 -2.79
C ARG A 112 -11.81 8.85 -1.97
N TYR A 113 -12.98 8.51 -2.46
CA TYR A 113 -14.19 8.65 -1.68
C TYR A 113 -14.19 7.59 -0.56
N GLY A 114 -14.26 8.04 0.70
CA GLY A 114 -14.26 7.18 1.89
C GLY A 114 -15.65 6.81 2.42
N GLY A 115 -16.73 7.26 1.74
CA GLY A 115 -18.10 6.95 2.13
C GLY A 115 -18.54 5.53 1.74
N SER A 116 -19.69 5.12 2.26
CA SER A 116 -20.28 3.80 2.02
C SER A 116 -21.15 3.76 0.75
N GLU A 117 -21.47 4.93 0.21
CA GLU A 117 -22.39 5.13 -0.89
C GLU A 117 -21.74 4.73 -2.21
N ILE A 118 -22.30 3.69 -2.84
CA ILE A 118 -21.83 3.18 -4.13
C ILE A 118 -22.75 3.70 -5.23
N ASN A 119 -22.18 4.39 -6.22
CA ASN A 119 -22.91 4.75 -7.43
C ASN A 119 -23.00 3.54 -8.36
N ALA A 120 -24.07 2.76 -8.23
CA ALA A 120 -24.28 1.54 -9.01
C ALA A 120 -24.27 1.77 -10.54
N LYS A 121 -24.73 2.95 -11.01
CA LYS A 121 -24.71 3.28 -12.44
C LYS A 121 -23.28 3.54 -12.93
N LEU A 122 -22.48 4.25 -12.14
CA LEU A 122 -21.07 4.47 -12.44
C LEU A 122 -20.32 3.13 -12.46
N ALA A 123 -20.51 2.30 -11.43
CA ALA A 123 -19.90 0.97 -11.35
C ALA A 123 -20.24 0.10 -12.58
N GLN A 124 -21.50 0.11 -13.03
CA GLN A 124 -21.88 -0.60 -14.26
C GLN A 124 -21.16 -0.05 -15.49
N SER A 125 -21.09 1.28 -15.64
CA SER A 125 -20.39 1.89 -16.78
C SER A 125 -18.88 1.62 -16.77
N GLU A 126 -18.27 1.52 -15.59
CA GLU A 126 -16.85 1.16 -15.42
C GLU A 126 -16.60 -0.32 -15.75
N ASP A 127 -17.50 -1.22 -15.33
CA ASP A 127 -17.46 -2.63 -15.69
C ASP A 127 -17.58 -2.84 -17.20
N ASP A 128 -18.53 -2.16 -17.85
CA ASP A 128 -18.72 -2.22 -19.30
C ASP A 128 -17.46 -1.74 -20.06
N ALA A 129 -16.88 -0.62 -19.61
CA ALA A 129 -15.65 -0.08 -20.18
C ALA A 129 -14.46 -1.05 -20.01
N LEU A 130 -14.34 -1.68 -18.85
CA LEU A 130 -13.32 -2.69 -18.57
C LEU A 130 -13.51 -3.93 -19.47
N HIS A 131 -14.74 -4.41 -19.60
CA HIS A 131 -15.08 -5.57 -20.42
C HIS A 131 -14.71 -5.33 -21.90
N GLU A 132 -15.06 -4.16 -22.44
CA GLU A 132 -14.71 -3.79 -23.81
C GLU A 132 -13.20 -3.59 -24.00
N ALA A 133 -12.48 -3.04 -23.01
CA ALA A 133 -11.02 -2.93 -23.06
C ALA A 133 -10.34 -4.31 -23.12
N ILE A 134 -10.81 -5.29 -22.33
CA ILE A 134 -10.31 -6.67 -22.33
C ILE A 134 -10.59 -7.35 -23.67
N LYS A 135 -11.81 -7.22 -24.19
CA LYS A 135 -12.21 -7.77 -25.49
C LYS A 135 -11.37 -7.21 -26.63
N ASN A 136 -11.09 -5.91 -26.62
CA ASN A 136 -10.24 -5.25 -27.61
C ASN A 136 -8.76 -5.63 -27.46
N LYS A 137 -8.26 -5.82 -26.23
CA LYS A 137 -6.92 -6.40 -25.99
C LYS A 137 -6.82 -7.80 -26.60
N ASN A 138 -7.82 -8.65 -26.40
CA ASN A 138 -7.84 -10.00 -26.97
C ASN A 138 -7.88 -10.00 -28.51
N LYS A 139 -8.68 -9.11 -29.12
CA LYS A 139 -8.68 -8.93 -30.59
C LYS A 139 -7.31 -8.48 -31.11
N ARG A 140 -6.70 -7.48 -30.48
CA ARG A 140 -5.35 -6.99 -30.82
C ARG A 140 -4.30 -8.09 -30.62
N ALA A 141 -4.37 -8.85 -29.54
CA ALA A 141 -3.46 -9.97 -29.29
C ALA A 141 -3.57 -11.04 -30.37
N ARG A 142 -4.79 -11.41 -30.79
CA ARG A 142 -5.00 -12.34 -31.92
C ARG A 142 -4.40 -11.80 -33.22
N GLN A 143 -4.65 -10.52 -33.53
CA GLN A 143 -4.07 -9.88 -34.72
C GLN A 143 -2.53 -9.85 -34.65
N LEU A 144 -1.97 -9.54 -33.49
CA LEU A 144 -0.52 -9.48 -33.27
C LEU A 144 0.11 -10.87 -33.40
N VAL A 145 -0.52 -11.91 -32.84
CA VAL A 145 -0.09 -13.31 -33.02
C VAL A 145 -0.13 -13.68 -34.51
N ALA A 146 -1.17 -13.29 -35.24
CA ALA A 146 -1.24 -13.52 -36.69
C ALA A 146 -0.10 -12.79 -37.44
N THR A 147 0.19 -11.52 -37.09
CA THR A 147 1.32 -10.76 -37.64
C THR A 147 2.67 -11.41 -37.30
N PHE A 148 2.86 -11.87 -36.08
CA PHE A 148 4.09 -12.53 -35.64
C PHE A 148 4.31 -13.87 -36.33
N ASN A 149 3.24 -14.64 -36.55
CA ASN A 149 3.29 -15.86 -37.35
C ASN A 149 3.71 -15.53 -38.79
N ARG A 150 3.11 -14.50 -39.41
CA ARG A 150 3.49 -14.08 -40.75
C ARG A 150 4.95 -13.61 -40.83
N TYR A 151 5.40 -12.83 -39.86
CA TYR A 151 6.81 -12.40 -39.75
C TYR A 151 7.76 -13.60 -39.66
N ARG A 152 7.41 -14.61 -38.86
CA ARG A 152 8.19 -15.85 -38.75
C ARG A 152 8.22 -16.61 -40.08
N ASP A 153 7.10 -16.67 -40.79
CA ASP A 153 7.02 -17.35 -42.08
C ASP A 153 7.86 -16.62 -43.16
N ASP A 154 7.84 -15.29 -43.17
CA ASP A 154 8.57 -14.47 -44.14
C ASP A 154 10.09 -14.35 -43.82
N HIS A 155 10.50 -14.42 -42.54
CA HIS A 155 11.89 -14.18 -42.11
C HIS A 155 12.60 -15.38 -41.44
N GLY A 156 11.90 -16.48 -41.18
CA GLY A 156 12.46 -17.68 -40.52
C GLY A 156 12.83 -17.50 -39.04
N ILE A 157 12.56 -16.34 -38.42
CA ILE A 157 12.96 -16.04 -37.03
C ILE A 157 11.76 -15.48 -36.26
N ALA A 158 11.53 -15.98 -35.04
CA ALA A 158 10.52 -15.43 -34.14
C ALA A 158 10.91 -14.02 -33.68
N ILE A 159 10.01 -13.05 -33.85
CA ILE A 159 10.23 -11.65 -33.45
C ILE A 159 10.52 -11.51 -31.94
N THR A 160 10.00 -12.42 -31.11
CA THR A 160 10.22 -12.46 -29.66
C THR A 160 11.71 -12.55 -29.30
N LYS A 161 12.54 -13.20 -30.12
CA LYS A 161 14.00 -13.23 -29.91
C LYS A 161 14.67 -11.85 -29.99
N LYS A 162 14.01 -10.84 -30.57
CA LYS A 162 14.53 -9.47 -30.71
C LYS A 162 13.97 -8.48 -29.69
N LEU A 163 12.85 -8.79 -29.02
CA LEU A 163 12.03 -7.82 -28.28
C LEU A 163 11.90 -8.12 -26.79
N PHE A 164 12.73 -9.00 -26.21
CA PHE A 164 12.70 -9.19 -24.76
C PHE A 164 13.08 -7.89 -24.06
N ASP A 165 12.10 -7.23 -23.49
CA ASP A 165 12.25 -6.10 -22.58
C ASP A 165 11.18 -6.19 -21.48
N GLU A 166 11.59 -5.88 -20.25
CA GLU A 166 11.02 -6.31 -18.98
C GLU A 166 9.89 -5.39 -18.48
N GLY A 167 9.60 -4.29 -19.18
CA GLY A 167 8.73 -3.22 -18.66
C GLY A 167 7.23 -3.54 -18.52
N SER A 168 6.71 -4.56 -19.23
CA SER A 168 5.31 -5.01 -19.03
C SER A 168 5.09 -5.50 -17.59
N ASP A 169 6.11 -6.06 -16.94
CA ASP A 169 5.97 -6.72 -15.65
C ASP A 169 5.75 -5.72 -14.49
N GLU A 170 6.43 -4.56 -14.50
CA GLU A 170 6.32 -3.54 -13.44
C GLU A 170 4.90 -2.99 -13.31
N PHE A 171 4.22 -2.69 -14.42
CA PHE A 171 2.85 -2.18 -14.40
C PHE A 171 1.89 -3.19 -13.77
N HIS A 172 1.98 -4.47 -14.18
CA HIS A 172 1.11 -5.51 -13.62
C HIS A 172 1.39 -5.72 -12.13
N LYS A 173 2.66 -5.68 -11.70
CA LYS A 173 3.03 -5.73 -10.27
C LYS A 173 2.41 -4.56 -9.49
N ALA A 174 2.55 -3.32 -9.97
CA ALA A 174 2.00 -2.14 -9.31
C ALA A 174 0.47 -2.17 -9.26
N ALA A 175 -0.21 -2.56 -10.34
CA ALA A 175 -1.66 -2.66 -10.40
C ALA A 175 -2.19 -3.76 -9.46
N ASN A 176 -1.61 -4.96 -9.49
CA ASN A 176 -1.99 -6.06 -8.60
C ASN A 176 -1.78 -5.70 -7.13
N LEU A 177 -0.69 -5.00 -6.83
CA LEU A 177 -0.40 -4.50 -5.50
C LEU A 177 -1.45 -3.49 -5.05
N ALA A 178 -1.78 -2.51 -5.89
CA ALA A 178 -2.79 -1.50 -5.57
C ALA A 178 -4.15 -2.13 -5.29
N VAL A 179 -4.58 -3.07 -6.14
CA VAL A 179 -5.82 -3.84 -5.93
C VAL A 179 -5.76 -4.63 -4.61
N SER A 180 -4.63 -5.27 -4.30
CA SER A 180 -4.47 -6.02 -3.06
C SER A 180 -4.59 -5.12 -1.82
N CYS A 181 -3.95 -3.95 -1.84
CA CYS A 181 -4.02 -2.97 -0.76
C CYS A 181 -5.43 -2.39 -0.59
N ILE A 182 -6.09 -2.03 -1.69
CA ILE A 182 -7.44 -1.43 -1.66
C ILE A 182 -8.49 -2.46 -1.19
N ASN A 183 -8.39 -3.70 -1.66
CA ASN A 183 -9.37 -4.73 -1.33
C ASN A 183 -9.25 -5.23 0.11
N ASP A 184 -8.03 -5.51 0.57
CA ASP A 184 -7.78 -5.98 1.93
C ASP A 184 -6.34 -5.65 2.36
N HIS A 185 -6.15 -4.44 2.87
CA HIS A 185 -4.84 -3.97 3.34
C HIS A 185 -4.28 -4.83 4.48
N LYS A 186 -5.11 -5.47 5.31
CA LYS A 186 -4.66 -6.35 6.41
C LYS A 186 -4.04 -7.62 5.84
N LYS A 187 -4.70 -8.24 4.85
CA LYS A 187 -4.18 -9.38 4.10
C LYS A 187 -2.92 -9.04 3.33
N TYR A 188 -2.86 -7.86 2.72
CA TYR A 188 -1.64 -7.37 2.09
C TYR A 188 -0.49 -7.25 3.11
N CYS A 189 -0.70 -6.56 4.24
CA CYS A 189 0.32 -6.40 5.29
C CYS A 189 0.78 -7.76 5.84
N GLN A 190 -0.16 -8.69 6.06
CA GLN A 190 0.16 -10.06 6.44
C GLN A 190 1.07 -10.74 5.40
N LYS A 191 0.79 -10.58 4.10
CA LYS A 191 1.63 -11.13 3.02
C LYS A 191 3.02 -10.50 3.01
N VAL A 192 3.13 -9.20 3.25
CA VAL A 192 4.43 -8.52 3.40
C VAL A 192 5.23 -9.12 4.56
N LEU A 193 4.58 -9.38 5.71
CA LEU A 193 5.25 -10.03 6.86
C LEU A 193 5.71 -11.46 6.54
N CYS A 194 4.90 -12.25 5.84
CA CYS A 194 5.32 -13.59 5.38
C CYS A 194 6.55 -13.51 4.47
N ASN A 195 6.49 -12.68 3.43
CA ASN A 195 7.61 -12.54 2.48
C ASN A 195 8.88 -12.05 3.19
N ALA A 196 8.75 -11.09 4.12
CA ALA A 196 9.89 -10.56 4.86
C ALA A 196 10.55 -11.60 5.79
N MET A 197 9.85 -12.67 6.20
CA MET A 197 10.35 -13.69 7.12
C MET A 197 10.71 -15.03 6.44
N GLU A 198 10.13 -15.34 5.28
CA GLU A 198 10.32 -16.63 4.58
C GLU A 198 11.59 -16.71 3.71
N HIS A 199 12.14 -15.57 3.29
CA HIS A 199 13.33 -15.53 2.43
C HIS A 199 14.64 -15.67 3.24
N VAL A 200 15.70 -16.21 2.60
CA VAL A 200 17.05 -16.24 3.18
C VAL A 200 17.56 -14.81 3.30
N GLY A 201 17.46 -14.25 4.50
CA GLY A 201 17.63 -12.83 4.77
C GLY A 201 16.27 -12.18 5.06
N THR A 202 16.15 -11.57 6.23
CA THR A 202 14.94 -10.82 6.61
C THR A 202 14.94 -9.50 5.86
N ASP A 203 13.83 -9.18 5.18
CA ASP A 203 13.57 -7.79 4.75
C ASP A 203 13.15 -7.00 6.00
N GLU A 204 14.15 -6.58 6.77
CA GLU A 204 13.96 -5.86 8.04
C GLU A 204 13.21 -4.54 7.83
N ASP A 205 13.39 -3.89 6.67
CA ASP A 205 12.71 -2.65 6.31
C ASP A 205 11.21 -2.89 6.09
N ALA A 206 10.83 -3.94 5.35
CA ALA A 206 9.43 -4.31 5.17
C ALA A 206 8.78 -4.75 6.49
N LEU A 207 9.49 -5.56 7.27
CA LEU A 207 9.03 -6.02 8.59
C LEU A 207 8.78 -4.84 9.54
N THR A 208 9.78 -3.97 9.70
CA THR A 208 9.71 -2.80 10.58
C THR A 208 8.62 -1.84 10.11
N ARG A 209 8.52 -1.58 8.80
CA ARG A 209 7.49 -0.72 8.25
C ARG A 209 6.11 -1.20 8.63
N VAL A 210 5.77 -2.46 8.34
CA VAL A 210 4.42 -2.98 8.66
C VAL A 210 4.16 -2.98 10.16
N ILE A 211 5.12 -3.39 11.00
CA ILE A 211 4.93 -3.39 12.45
C ILE A 211 4.66 -1.98 12.96
N VAL A 212 5.49 -1.01 12.60
CA VAL A 212 5.40 0.36 13.14
C VAL A 212 4.21 1.11 12.54
N THR A 213 3.88 0.95 11.26
CA THR A 213 2.74 1.65 10.62
C THR A 213 1.39 1.12 11.09
N ARG A 214 1.33 -0.15 11.50
CA ARG A 214 0.06 -0.81 11.88
C ARG A 214 -0.14 -0.98 13.38
N ALA A 215 0.88 -0.72 14.22
CA ALA A 215 0.87 -0.98 15.66
C ALA A 215 -0.38 -0.47 16.37
N GLU A 216 -0.74 0.79 16.14
CA GLU A 216 -1.88 1.47 16.80
C GLU A 216 -3.19 1.36 16.01
N LYS A 217 -3.22 0.59 14.92
CA LYS A 217 -4.38 0.45 14.03
C LYS A 217 -4.97 -0.95 14.10
N ASP A 218 -4.30 -1.91 13.49
CA ASP A 218 -4.82 -3.26 13.25
C ASP A 218 -3.74 -4.34 13.28
N LEU A 219 -2.56 -4.03 13.81
CA LEU A 219 -1.46 -4.99 13.93
C LEU A 219 -1.89 -6.26 14.68
N LYS A 220 -2.80 -6.15 15.66
CA LYS A 220 -3.36 -7.31 16.37
C LYS A 220 -4.04 -8.28 15.41
N GLU A 221 -4.91 -7.78 14.55
CA GLU A 221 -5.63 -8.61 13.58
C GLU A 221 -4.67 -9.18 12.52
N ILE A 222 -3.72 -8.37 12.06
CA ILE A 222 -2.68 -8.82 11.11
C ILE A 222 -1.85 -9.96 11.71
N LYS A 223 -1.48 -9.88 13.00
CA LYS A 223 -0.79 -10.96 13.72
C LYS A 223 -1.64 -12.23 13.75
N GLU A 224 -2.92 -12.12 14.10
CA GLU A 224 -3.83 -13.28 14.12
C GLU A 224 -3.96 -13.93 12.73
N MET A 225 -4.04 -13.14 11.66
CA MET A 225 -4.04 -13.64 10.28
C MET A 225 -2.73 -14.35 9.93
N TYR A 226 -1.59 -13.77 10.32
CA TYR A 226 -0.27 -14.37 10.11
C TYR A 226 -0.15 -15.73 10.83
N TYR A 227 -0.53 -15.82 12.11
CA TYR A 227 -0.49 -17.07 12.87
C TYR A 227 -1.38 -18.15 12.23
N LYS A 228 -2.64 -17.80 11.89
CA LYS A 228 -3.56 -18.74 11.23
C LYS A 228 -2.98 -19.28 9.92
N ARG A 229 -2.39 -18.42 9.08
CA ARG A 229 -1.80 -18.83 7.80
C ARG A 229 -0.58 -19.73 7.98
N ASN A 230 0.32 -19.40 8.89
CA ASN A 230 1.55 -20.19 9.11
C ASN A 230 1.28 -21.53 9.78
N ILE A 231 0.32 -21.61 10.70
CA ILE A 231 -0.12 -22.90 11.29
C ILE A 231 -0.71 -23.79 10.18
N VAL A 232 -1.63 -23.27 9.36
CA VAL A 232 -2.22 -24.02 8.24
C VAL A 232 -1.16 -24.45 7.23
N HIS A 233 -0.17 -23.59 6.95
CA HIS A 233 0.93 -23.94 6.05
C HIS A 233 1.78 -25.08 6.64
N LEU A 234 2.12 -25.02 7.94
CA LEU A 234 2.89 -26.06 8.62
C LEU A 234 2.13 -27.40 8.66
N GLU A 235 0.83 -27.39 8.97
CA GLU A 235 -0.02 -28.59 8.95
C GLU A 235 -0.11 -29.19 7.54
N HIS A 236 -0.23 -28.35 6.51
CA HIS A 236 -0.28 -28.81 5.12
C HIS A 236 1.06 -29.38 4.64
N VAL A 237 2.18 -28.76 5.02
CA VAL A 237 3.52 -29.28 4.72
C VAL A 237 3.76 -30.60 5.45
N ALA A 238 3.40 -30.70 6.73
CA ALA A 238 3.53 -31.95 7.50
C ALA A 238 2.66 -33.08 6.94
N ALA A 239 1.43 -32.79 6.49
CA ALA A 239 0.54 -33.78 5.87
C ALA A 239 1.08 -34.30 4.53
N LYS A 240 1.75 -33.46 3.74
CA LYS A 240 2.34 -33.85 2.47
C LYS A 240 3.59 -34.74 2.63
N GLU A 241 4.37 -34.54 3.69
CA GLU A 241 5.55 -35.35 3.98
C GLU A 241 5.22 -36.70 4.68
N THR A 242 4.00 -36.84 5.21
CA THR A 242 3.55 -38.05 5.92
C THR A 242 2.63 -38.96 5.08
N SER A 243 2.34 -38.60 3.83
CA SER A 243 1.59 -39.41 2.87
C SER A 243 2.52 -39.93 1.77
#